data_AF-A0A6G7YKC6-F1
#
_entry.id   AF-A0A6G7YKC6-F1
#
_cell.length_a   1.000
_cell.length_b   1.000
_cell.length_c   1.000
_cell.angle_alpha   90.00
_cell.angle_beta   90.00
_cell.angle_gamma   90.00
#
_symmetry.space_group_name_H-M   'P 1'
#
loop_
_entity.id
_entity.type
_entity.pdbx_description
1 polymer ?
#
loop_
_entity_poly.entity_id
_entity_poly.type
_entity_poly.pdbx_seq_one_letter_code
_entity_poly.pdbx_strand_id
1 'polypeptide(L)'
;MRRPVESGEHARRRQTRQAVLVPSPDQTPDQPPTPPLDLPVREAVRAYAALQPGLVGPTARFVELITTLLDDAGINYLSVTGRAKSVASFAAKAARTVDGALVYPDPLTQVTDQIGIRVITYVHSDVAAVADLLDDELTVLDDRDLGQETARAGRFGYASRHLLLTASDVGELRGTHRASVQVRTVLQHAWAEFEHDIRYKGTVPQEHAPDLDRRFTLAAGLLELADREFSAIRDRLQAGAPVSVADTDPSDPRLSGQELASFLAAQYSDAGWSHTDHYGWISGLLLELGITSLDELSGLLTSVDADAIIRRMGYRYPAGAVRRLDDALLAIFGQQYVDLRGNSHRVAKLTARLEKLHSPEA
;
A
#
# COMPACT_ATOMS: atom_id res chain seq x y z
N MET A 1 23.82 -97.14 68.36
CA MET A 1 22.72 -97.11 69.34
C MET A 1 21.60 -96.27 68.77
N ARG A 2 20.55 -96.96 68.30
CA ARG A 2 19.18 -96.54 67.88
C ARG A 2 18.98 -95.11 67.33
N ARG A 3 18.88 -95.01 66.00
CA ARG A 3 18.18 -93.94 65.26
C ARG A 3 16.71 -94.39 65.01
N PRO A 4 15.68 -93.54 65.17
CA PRO A 4 14.37 -93.71 64.54
C PRO A 4 14.40 -93.01 63.16
N VAL A 5 14.13 -93.71 62.05
CA VAL A 5 12.84 -94.13 61.45
C VAL A 5 12.06 -92.97 60.81
N GLU A 6 11.90 -93.12 59.50
CA GLU A 6 11.26 -92.28 58.49
C GLU A 6 9.73 -92.34 58.50
N SER A 7 9.11 -91.26 58.03
CA SER A 7 7.87 -91.19 57.22
C SER A 7 7.54 -89.70 57.08
N GLY A 8 7.37 -89.03 55.94
CA GLY A 8 7.08 -89.41 54.57
C GLY A 8 5.94 -88.49 54.11
N GLU A 9 6.21 -87.45 53.32
CA GLU A 9 5.14 -86.78 52.55
C GLU A 9 5.70 -86.02 51.34
N HIS A 10 5.02 -86.22 50.20
CA HIS A 10 5.40 -85.78 48.87
C HIS A 10 4.98 -84.32 48.57
N ALA A 11 5.78 -83.71 47.69
CA ALA A 11 5.39 -82.74 46.66
C ALA A 11 4.97 -81.32 47.10
N ARG A 12 5.77 -80.33 46.69
CA ARG A 12 5.47 -79.38 45.60
C ARG A 12 6.58 -78.33 45.50
N ARG A 13 7.24 -78.29 44.34
CA ARG A 13 8.16 -77.21 43.95
C ARG A 13 7.39 -75.88 43.96
N ARG A 14 7.80 -74.92 44.81
CA ARG A 14 7.40 -73.53 44.68
C ARG A 14 8.38 -72.82 43.74
N GLN A 15 7.95 -72.61 42.50
CA GLN A 15 8.55 -71.64 41.59
C GLN A 15 8.35 -70.23 42.17
N THR A 16 9.45 -69.51 42.30
CA THR A 16 9.52 -68.08 42.61
C THR A 16 8.85 -67.32 41.46
N ARG A 17 7.69 -66.69 41.72
CA ARG A 17 7.05 -65.78 40.75
C ARG A 17 7.91 -64.53 40.61
N GLN A 18 8.60 -64.38 39.48
CA GLN A 18 9.03 -63.08 38.97
C GLN A 18 7.77 -62.28 38.63
N ALA A 19 7.57 -61.14 39.29
CA ALA A 19 6.59 -60.15 38.87
C ALA A 19 7.08 -59.53 37.56
N VAL A 20 6.38 -59.81 36.47
CA VAL A 20 6.52 -59.09 35.21
C VAL A 20 5.92 -57.70 35.43
N LEU A 21 6.78 -56.68 35.42
CA LEU A 21 6.37 -55.27 35.42
C LEU A 21 5.72 -55.00 34.05
N VAL A 22 4.41 -54.78 34.04
CA VAL A 22 3.70 -54.26 32.85
C VAL A 22 4.09 -52.79 32.72
N PRO A 23 4.59 -52.32 31.56
CA PRO A 23 4.84 -50.89 31.38
C PRO A 23 3.50 -50.15 31.29
N SER A 24 3.32 -49.15 32.14
CA SER A 24 2.18 -48.22 32.06
C SER A 24 2.21 -47.46 30.74
N PRO A 25 1.12 -47.41 29.95
CA PRO A 25 1.06 -46.63 28.74
C PRO A 25 0.52 -45.25 29.07
N ASP A 26 1.34 -44.37 29.65
CA ASP A 26 1.11 -42.92 29.60
C ASP A 26 2.33 -42.17 30.15
N GLN A 27 3.32 -41.93 29.29
CA GLN A 27 4.31 -40.89 29.51
C GLN A 27 4.60 -40.22 28.16
N THR A 28 3.64 -39.41 27.72
CA THR A 28 3.90 -38.32 26.78
C THR A 28 4.95 -37.39 27.42
N PRO A 29 6.02 -37.00 26.71
CA PRO A 29 7.00 -36.07 27.27
C PRO A 29 6.29 -34.77 27.65
N ASP A 30 6.51 -34.35 28.90
CA ASP A 30 5.93 -33.16 29.52
C ASP A 30 6.21 -31.94 28.64
N GLN A 31 5.19 -31.48 27.93
CA GLN A 31 5.25 -30.24 27.16
C GLN A 31 5.40 -29.11 28.19
N PRO A 32 6.39 -28.22 28.07
CA PRO A 32 6.55 -27.12 29.03
C PRO A 32 5.21 -26.36 29.16
N PRO A 33 4.84 -25.93 30.38
CA PRO A 33 3.54 -25.31 30.60
C PRO A 33 3.37 -24.14 29.64
N THR A 34 2.29 -24.16 28.86
CA THR A 34 1.96 -23.07 27.94
C THR A 34 1.94 -21.78 28.76
N PRO A 35 2.80 -20.79 28.42
CA PRO A 35 2.83 -19.55 29.18
C PRO A 35 1.44 -18.91 29.16
N PRO A 36 1.02 -18.24 30.25
CA PRO A 36 -0.22 -17.50 30.24
C PRO A 36 -0.24 -16.55 29.03
N LEU A 37 -1.40 -16.45 28.37
CA LEU A 37 -1.60 -15.78 27.08
C LEU A 37 -1.11 -14.31 27.06
N ASP A 38 -0.86 -13.73 28.22
CA ASP A 38 -0.39 -12.37 28.41
C ASP A 38 1.13 -12.20 28.34
N LEU A 39 1.94 -13.23 28.62
CA LEU A 39 3.39 -13.13 28.60
C LEU A 39 3.95 -12.82 27.20
N PRO A 40 3.56 -13.54 26.12
CA PRO A 40 4.03 -13.22 24.77
C PRO A 40 3.65 -11.80 24.34
N VAL A 41 2.46 -11.34 24.73
CA VAL A 41 1.98 -9.99 24.45
C VAL A 41 2.82 -8.94 25.17
N ARG A 42 3.10 -9.13 26.47
CA ARG A 42 3.91 -8.18 27.25
C ARG A 42 5.34 -8.07 26.71
N GLU A 43 5.96 -9.19 26.36
CA GLU A 43 7.31 -9.22 25.78
C GLU A 43 7.35 -8.50 24.43
N ALA A 44 6.40 -8.81 23.54
CA ALA A 44 6.28 -8.15 22.25
C ALA A 44 6.05 -6.63 22.41
N VAL A 45 5.22 -6.21 23.37
CA VAL A 45 4.99 -4.78 23.64
C VAL A 45 6.25 -4.08 24.15
N ARG A 46 7.02 -4.72 25.04
CA ARG A 46 8.30 -4.17 25.52
C ARG A 46 9.32 -4.06 24.38
N ALA A 47 9.44 -5.10 23.55
CA ALA A 47 10.32 -5.10 22.39
C ALA A 47 9.91 -3.99 21.39
N TYR A 48 8.62 -3.88 21.09
CA TYR A 48 8.10 -2.83 20.22
C TYR A 48 8.34 -1.43 20.79
N ALA A 49 8.16 -1.22 22.09
CA ALA A 49 8.42 0.07 22.73
C ALA A 49 9.89 0.52 22.57
N ALA A 50 10.85 -0.41 22.58
CA ALA A 50 12.25 -0.12 22.31
C ALA A 50 12.51 0.18 20.82
N LEU A 51 11.80 -0.49 19.90
CA LEU A 51 11.92 -0.31 18.45
C LEU A 51 11.26 0.97 17.94
N GLN A 52 10.10 1.35 18.51
CA GLN A 52 9.19 2.35 17.96
C GLN A 52 9.83 3.72 17.67
N PRO A 53 10.72 4.28 18.53
CA PRO A 53 11.39 5.54 18.21
C PRO A 53 12.24 5.47 16.92
N GLY A 54 12.82 4.31 16.64
CA GLY A 54 13.60 4.06 15.42
C GLY A 54 12.75 3.96 14.14
N LEU A 55 11.42 3.81 14.26
CA LEU A 55 10.52 3.73 13.10
C LEU A 55 10.11 5.10 12.55
N VAL A 56 10.37 6.20 13.27
CA VAL A 56 9.99 7.56 12.84
C VAL A 56 10.73 7.96 11.56
N GLY A 57 12.05 7.75 11.50
CA GLY A 57 12.86 8.05 10.32
C GLY A 57 12.43 7.25 9.09
N PRO A 58 12.35 5.91 9.17
CA PRO A 58 11.83 5.08 8.09
C PRO A 58 10.42 5.46 7.64
N THR A 59 9.53 5.85 8.56
CA THR A 59 8.18 6.32 8.22
C THR A 59 8.23 7.57 7.36
N ALA A 60 9.02 8.58 7.75
CA ALA A 60 9.16 9.82 6.97
C ALA A 60 9.73 9.54 5.57
N ARG A 61 10.71 8.65 5.46
CA ARG A 61 11.28 8.25 4.16
C ARG A 61 10.29 7.50 3.28
N PHE A 62 9.41 6.66 3.83
CA PHE A 62 8.33 6.05 3.05
C PHE A 62 7.34 7.09 2.54
N VAL A 63 7.02 8.12 3.34
CA VAL A 63 6.21 9.25 2.88
C VAL A 63 6.89 9.95 1.71
N GLU A 64 8.14 10.38 1.88
CA GLU A 64 8.92 11.06 0.84
C GLU A 64 9.02 10.23 -0.44
N LEU A 65 9.33 8.93 -0.31
CA LEU A 65 9.43 8.00 -1.43
C LEU A 65 8.10 7.90 -2.19
N ILE A 66 7.00 7.64 -1.49
CA ILE A 66 5.68 7.49 -2.10
C ILE A 66 5.25 8.81 -2.76
N THR A 67 5.40 9.95 -2.09
CA THR A 67 5.14 11.28 -2.65
C THR A 67 5.92 11.48 -3.96
N THR A 68 7.23 11.20 -3.95
CA THR A 68 8.06 11.34 -5.15
C THR A 68 7.59 10.42 -6.28
N LEU A 69 7.19 9.18 -5.98
CA LEU A 69 6.67 8.26 -7.00
C LEU A 69 5.36 8.77 -7.60
N LEU A 70 4.42 9.26 -6.77
CA LEU A 70 3.16 9.83 -7.24
C LEU A 70 3.38 11.06 -8.11
N ASP A 71 4.28 11.96 -7.69
CA ASP A 71 4.61 13.17 -8.43
C ASP A 71 5.27 12.85 -9.78
N ASP A 72 6.21 11.90 -9.79
CA ASP A 72 6.90 11.44 -11.00
C ASP A 72 5.95 10.77 -12.01
N ALA A 73 4.89 10.14 -11.52
CA ALA A 73 3.83 9.54 -12.33
C ALA A 73 2.75 10.55 -12.73
N GLY A 74 2.77 11.76 -12.17
CA GLY A 74 1.76 12.79 -12.39
C GLY A 74 0.38 12.39 -11.88
N ILE A 75 0.30 11.55 -10.84
CA ILE A 75 -0.96 11.11 -10.25
C ILE A 75 -1.48 12.22 -9.34
N ASN A 76 -2.76 12.58 -9.49
CA ASN A 76 -3.38 13.59 -8.65
C ASN A 76 -3.78 13.01 -7.27
N TYR A 77 -3.30 13.61 -6.19
CA TYR A 77 -3.64 13.24 -4.82
C TYR A 77 -3.85 14.48 -3.94
N LEU A 78 -4.63 14.32 -2.88
CA LEU A 78 -4.87 15.36 -1.87
C LEU A 78 -3.75 15.40 -0.83
N SER A 79 -3.31 14.23 -0.34
CA SER A 79 -2.22 14.16 0.64
C SER A 79 -1.58 12.78 0.75
N VAL A 80 -0.30 12.75 1.12
CA VAL A 80 0.40 11.57 1.61
C VAL A 80 0.85 11.85 3.05
N THR A 81 0.44 11.01 3.98
CA THR A 81 0.80 11.14 5.41
C THR A 81 1.27 9.81 5.98
N GLY A 82 2.18 9.86 6.94
CA GLY A 82 2.75 8.65 7.57
C GLY A 82 2.75 8.73 9.09
N ARG A 83 2.63 7.58 9.74
CA ARG A 83 2.79 7.45 11.19
C ARG A 83 3.44 6.12 11.57
N ALA A 84 4.36 6.17 12.53
CA ALA A 84 4.75 5.00 13.29
C ALA A 84 3.65 4.69 14.31
N LYS A 85 3.23 3.43 14.42
CA LYS A 85 2.17 3.01 15.35
C LYS A 85 2.60 3.33 16.79
N SER A 86 1.65 3.79 17.62
CA SER A 86 1.95 4.03 19.03
C SER A 86 2.07 2.70 19.78
N VAL A 87 2.86 2.69 20.85
CA VAL A 87 3.01 1.51 21.72
C VAL A 87 1.66 1.06 22.29
N ALA A 88 0.81 2.01 22.69
CA ALA A 88 -0.53 1.69 23.20
C ALA A 88 -1.41 1.02 22.13
N SER A 89 -1.43 1.53 20.90
CA SER A 89 -2.19 0.93 19.80
C SER A 89 -1.61 -0.42 19.36
N PHE A 90 -0.29 -0.60 19.44
CA PHE A 90 0.35 -1.90 19.21
C PHE A 90 -0.08 -2.90 20.29
N ALA A 91 -0.03 -2.52 21.57
CA ALA A 91 -0.43 -3.37 22.69
C ALA A 91 -1.90 -3.81 22.58
N ALA A 92 -2.81 -2.89 22.26
CA ALA A 92 -4.21 -3.21 22.02
C ALA A 92 -4.41 -4.23 20.89
N LYS A 93 -3.60 -4.13 19.82
CA LYS A 93 -3.66 -5.05 18.68
C LYS A 93 -3.03 -6.41 19.00
N ALA A 94 -1.89 -6.42 19.69
CA ALA A 94 -1.19 -7.62 20.14
C ALA A 94 -2.03 -8.45 21.12
N ALA A 95 -2.79 -7.79 21.99
CA ALA A 95 -3.68 -8.46 22.95
C ALA A 95 -5.01 -8.94 22.36
N ARG A 96 -5.27 -8.70 21.06
CA ARG A 96 -6.55 -9.05 20.44
C ARG A 96 -6.74 -10.56 20.40
N THR A 97 -7.89 -11.02 20.87
CA THR A 97 -8.30 -12.42 20.82
C THR A 97 -9.57 -12.63 20.00
N VAL A 98 -9.68 -13.81 19.39
CA VAL A 98 -10.89 -14.32 18.73
C VAL A 98 -11.04 -15.78 19.18
N ASP A 99 -12.24 -16.16 19.63
CA ASP A 99 -12.55 -17.50 20.14
C ASP A 99 -11.57 -18.01 21.22
N GLY A 100 -11.09 -17.10 22.07
CA GLY A 100 -10.16 -17.39 23.16
C GLY A 100 -8.69 -17.54 22.77
N ALA A 101 -8.34 -17.40 21.48
CA ALA A 101 -6.97 -17.45 20.99
C ALA A 101 -6.47 -16.06 20.55
N LEU A 102 -5.16 -15.81 20.68
CA LEU A 102 -4.54 -14.59 20.16
C LEU A 102 -4.66 -14.55 18.64
N VAL A 103 -5.10 -13.41 18.10
CA VAL A 103 -5.10 -13.17 16.66
C VAL A 103 -3.67 -13.12 16.12
N TYR A 104 -2.74 -12.63 16.93
CA TYR A 104 -1.33 -12.54 16.61
C TYR A 104 -0.50 -13.29 17.67
N PRO A 105 -0.24 -14.60 17.49
CA PRO A 105 0.64 -15.36 18.37
C PRO A 105 2.07 -14.79 18.46
N ASP A 106 2.57 -14.19 17.38
CA ASP A 106 3.80 -13.41 17.35
C ASP A 106 3.50 -11.97 16.87
N PRO A 107 3.10 -11.07 17.79
CA PRO A 107 2.67 -9.73 17.41
C PRO A 107 3.77 -8.91 16.72
N LEU A 108 5.04 -9.13 17.04
CA LEU A 108 6.12 -8.28 16.54
C LEU A 108 6.35 -8.49 15.04
N THR A 109 6.09 -9.69 14.52
CA THR A 109 6.22 -10.00 13.10
C THR A 109 4.89 -9.92 12.35
N GLN A 110 3.77 -10.27 13.00
CA GLN A 110 2.46 -10.38 12.37
C GLN A 110 1.65 -9.07 12.39
N VAL A 111 1.95 -8.13 13.31
CA VAL A 111 1.38 -6.78 13.24
C VAL A 111 2.16 -6.00 12.19
N THR A 112 1.60 -5.94 10.98
CA THR A 112 2.26 -5.38 9.79
C THR A 112 2.09 -3.87 9.62
N ASP A 113 1.22 -3.23 10.39
CA ASP A 113 0.95 -1.78 10.36
C ASP A 113 1.79 -0.99 11.38
N GLN A 114 3.04 -1.42 11.62
CA GLN A 114 3.99 -0.71 12.48
C GLN A 114 4.41 0.62 11.86
N ILE A 115 4.59 0.65 10.53
CA ILE A 115 4.68 1.86 9.71
C ILE A 115 3.39 1.91 8.90
N GLY A 116 2.58 2.94 9.14
CA GLY A 116 1.33 3.18 8.41
C GLY A 116 1.45 4.42 7.53
N ILE A 117 1.22 4.26 6.23
CA ILE A 117 1.14 5.37 5.28
C ILE A 117 -0.29 5.48 4.77
N ARG A 118 -0.72 6.70 4.49
CA ARG A 118 -2.05 7.00 3.95
C ARG A 118 -1.90 7.91 2.75
N VAL A 119 -2.45 7.47 1.63
CA VAL A 119 -2.55 8.24 0.39
C VAL A 119 -4.02 8.56 0.17
N ILE A 120 -4.35 9.85 0.14
CA ILE A 120 -5.72 10.32 -0.12
C ILE A 120 -5.77 10.90 -1.52
N THR A 121 -6.63 10.34 -2.37
CA THR A 121 -6.91 10.80 -3.74
C THR A 121 -8.26 11.50 -3.81
N TYR A 122 -8.58 12.09 -4.96
CA TYR A 122 -9.86 12.79 -5.14
C TYR A 122 -10.98 11.84 -5.54
N VAL A 123 -10.72 10.91 -6.46
CA VAL A 123 -11.73 9.99 -6.98
C VAL A 123 -11.22 8.55 -7.05
N HIS A 124 -12.14 7.63 -7.33
CA HIS A 124 -11.90 6.20 -7.20
C HIS A 124 -10.86 5.65 -8.19
N SER A 125 -10.82 6.12 -9.44
CA SER A 125 -9.83 5.65 -10.43
C SER A 125 -8.40 5.88 -9.98
N ASP A 126 -8.16 6.97 -9.24
CA ASP A 126 -6.81 7.36 -8.80
C ASP A 126 -6.34 6.42 -7.69
N VAL A 127 -7.27 5.81 -6.94
CA VAL A 127 -6.93 4.76 -5.95
C VAL A 127 -6.29 3.56 -6.64
N ALA A 128 -6.86 3.13 -7.78
CA ALA A 128 -6.29 2.05 -8.58
C ALA A 128 -4.92 2.45 -9.13
N ALA A 129 -4.85 3.62 -9.79
CA ALA A 129 -3.59 4.12 -10.36
C ALA A 129 -2.44 4.21 -9.34
N VAL A 130 -2.72 4.65 -8.10
CA VAL A 130 -1.74 4.64 -7.02
C VAL A 130 -1.30 3.22 -6.67
N ALA A 131 -2.25 2.30 -6.51
CA ALA A 131 -1.93 0.93 -6.12
C ALA A 131 -1.05 0.23 -7.15
N ASP A 132 -1.36 0.44 -8.43
CA ASP A 132 -0.64 -0.15 -9.55
C ASP A 132 0.77 0.43 -9.68
N LEU A 133 0.92 1.75 -9.57
CA LEU A 133 2.23 2.40 -9.55
C LEU A 133 3.11 1.86 -8.41
N LEU A 134 2.54 1.69 -7.22
CA LEU A 134 3.30 1.17 -6.08
C LEU A 134 3.67 -0.30 -6.28
N ASP A 135 2.90 -1.08 -7.03
CA ASP A 135 3.24 -2.46 -7.40
C ASP A 135 4.31 -2.54 -8.49
N ASP A 136 4.36 -1.58 -9.39
CA ASP A 136 5.39 -1.50 -10.44
C ASP A 136 6.75 -1.02 -9.87
N GLU A 137 6.75 -0.16 -8.85
CA GLU A 137 7.96 0.50 -8.32
C GLU A 137 8.48 -0.11 -7.01
N LEU A 138 7.66 -0.86 -6.26
CA LEU A 138 8.03 -1.45 -4.97
C LEU A 138 7.62 -2.92 -4.91
N THR A 139 8.15 -3.65 -3.91
CA THR A 139 7.73 -5.04 -3.68
C THR A 139 6.45 -5.08 -2.87
N VAL A 140 5.34 -5.50 -3.49
CA VAL A 140 4.07 -5.76 -2.80
C VAL A 140 4.08 -7.14 -2.17
N LEU A 141 3.78 -7.19 -0.88
CA LEU A 141 3.73 -8.40 -0.06
C LEU A 141 2.30 -8.85 0.22
N ASP A 142 1.34 -7.93 0.18
CA ASP A 142 -0.10 -8.19 0.32
C ASP A 142 -0.87 -7.02 -0.32
N ASP A 143 -2.01 -7.32 -0.95
CA ASP A 143 -2.89 -6.34 -1.60
C ASP A 143 -4.35 -6.71 -1.39
N ARG A 144 -5.07 -5.83 -0.69
CA ARG A 144 -6.45 -6.06 -0.25
C ARG A 144 -7.35 -4.90 -0.59
N ASP A 145 -8.41 -5.21 -1.32
CA ASP A 145 -9.50 -4.28 -1.60
C ASP A 145 -10.66 -4.50 -0.64
N LEU A 146 -10.69 -3.71 0.43
CA LEU A 146 -11.69 -3.90 1.48
C LEU A 146 -13.10 -3.51 1.03
N GLY A 147 -13.22 -2.64 0.01
CA GLY A 147 -14.50 -2.35 -0.62
C GLY A 147 -15.04 -3.59 -1.35
N GLN A 148 -14.20 -4.22 -2.18
CA GLN A 148 -14.60 -5.46 -2.86
C GLN A 148 -14.85 -6.62 -1.89
N GLU A 149 -14.02 -6.80 -0.85
CA GLU A 149 -14.25 -7.83 0.16
C GLU A 149 -15.59 -7.64 0.88
N THR A 150 -15.91 -6.40 1.24
CA THR A 150 -17.18 -6.06 1.91
C THR A 150 -18.36 -6.31 0.97
N ALA A 151 -18.25 -5.90 -0.30
CA ALA A 151 -19.27 -6.13 -1.33
C ALA A 151 -19.50 -7.63 -1.59
N ARG A 152 -18.43 -8.44 -1.69
CA ARG A 152 -18.51 -9.90 -1.84
C ARG A 152 -19.19 -10.58 -0.66
N ALA A 153 -19.08 -10.00 0.54
CA ALA A 153 -19.79 -10.45 1.73
C ALA A 153 -21.25 -9.96 1.80
N GLY A 154 -21.77 -9.33 0.75
CA GLY A 154 -23.15 -8.81 0.67
C GLY A 154 -23.39 -7.61 1.58
N ARG A 155 -22.34 -6.91 2.00
CA ARG A 155 -22.41 -5.73 2.86
C ARG A 155 -21.96 -4.50 2.09
N PHE A 156 -22.41 -3.34 2.53
CA PHE A 156 -21.86 -2.04 2.15
C PHE A 156 -21.22 -1.43 3.39
N GLY A 157 -20.09 -0.75 3.23
CA GLY A 157 -19.34 -0.25 4.37
C GLY A 157 -17.95 0.25 3.98
N TYR A 158 -17.04 0.20 4.94
CA TYR A 158 -15.67 0.70 4.82
C TYR A 158 -14.98 0.26 3.51
N ALA A 159 -14.60 1.25 2.70
CA ALA A 159 -13.87 1.06 1.45
C ALA A 159 -12.47 1.69 1.55
N SER A 160 -11.45 0.91 1.23
CA SER A 160 -10.04 1.33 1.18
C SER A 160 -9.23 0.24 0.47
N ARG A 161 -8.21 0.63 -0.29
CA ARG A 161 -7.20 -0.32 -0.83
C ARG A 161 -6.01 -0.36 0.12
N HIS A 162 -5.66 -1.55 0.59
CA HIS A 162 -4.61 -1.77 1.61
C HIS A 162 -3.48 -2.56 0.97
N LEU A 163 -2.30 -1.94 0.92
CA LEU A 163 -1.09 -2.54 0.39
C LEU A 163 -0.10 -2.75 1.53
N LEU A 164 0.59 -3.88 1.53
CA LEU A 164 1.74 -4.11 2.38
C LEU A 164 2.99 -4.12 1.51
N LEU A 165 3.83 -3.11 1.65
CA LEU A 165 4.97 -2.88 0.76
C LEU A 165 6.30 -3.04 1.49
N THR A 166 7.34 -3.37 0.75
CA THR A 166 8.72 -3.17 1.17
C THR A 166 9.54 -2.57 0.02
N ALA A 167 10.54 -1.76 0.37
CA ALA A 167 11.46 -1.21 -0.62
C ALA A 167 12.67 -2.16 -0.72
N SER A 168 12.79 -2.89 -1.83
CA SER A 168 13.87 -3.87 -2.03
C SER A 168 15.24 -3.22 -2.31
N ASP A 169 15.25 -1.96 -2.78
CA ASP A 169 16.46 -1.32 -3.35
C ASP A 169 16.71 0.13 -2.91
N VAL A 170 15.95 0.65 -1.94
CA VAL A 170 15.99 2.08 -1.57
C VAL A 170 16.74 2.30 -0.26
N GLY A 171 18.04 2.62 -0.35
CA GLY A 171 18.83 3.16 0.76
C GLY A 171 18.67 2.41 2.10
N GLU A 172 18.33 3.13 3.16
CA GLU A 172 18.12 2.56 4.51
C GLU A 172 16.81 1.77 4.65
N LEU A 173 15.88 1.86 3.69
CA LEU A 173 14.63 1.10 3.67
C LEU A 173 14.79 -0.31 3.09
N ARG A 174 15.99 -0.61 2.54
CA ARG A 174 16.27 -1.79 1.73
C ARG A 174 15.99 -3.11 2.47
N GLY A 175 14.82 -3.70 2.23
CA GLY A 175 14.37 -4.98 2.79
C GLY A 175 14.27 -5.02 4.33
N THR A 176 14.44 -3.88 5.01
CA THR A 176 14.50 -3.77 6.47
C THR A 176 13.14 -3.49 7.09
N HIS A 177 12.26 -2.82 6.35
CA HIS A 177 10.99 -2.35 6.87
C HIS A 177 9.83 -2.68 5.93
N ARG A 178 8.66 -2.89 6.53
CA ARG A 178 7.39 -3.09 5.83
C ARG A 178 6.49 -1.89 6.15
N ALA A 179 5.86 -1.33 5.13
CA ALA A 179 4.91 -0.24 5.27
C ALA A 179 3.51 -0.72 4.85
N SER A 180 2.53 -0.51 5.73
CA SER A 180 1.13 -0.68 5.39
C SER A 180 0.60 0.62 4.81
N VAL A 181 0.35 0.64 3.51
CA VAL A 181 -0.15 1.80 2.77
C VAL A 181 -1.65 1.67 2.56
N GLN A 182 -2.40 2.69 2.96
CA GLN A 182 -3.86 2.76 2.79
C GLN A 182 -4.17 3.83 1.76
N VAL A 183 -4.70 3.42 0.62
CA VAL A 183 -5.12 4.31 -0.46
C VAL A 183 -6.63 4.47 -0.41
N ARG A 184 -7.10 5.72 -0.44
CA ARG A 184 -8.51 6.08 -0.29
C ARG A 184 -8.86 7.34 -1.06
N THR A 185 -10.12 7.51 -1.46
CA THR A 185 -10.65 8.82 -1.86
C THR A 185 -10.82 9.73 -0.64
N VAL A 186 -10.99 11.03 -0.87
CA VAL A 186 -11.31 12.01 0.18
C VAL A 186 -12.60 11.67 0.93
N LEU A 187 -13.61 11.15 0.22
CA LEU A 187 -14.89 10.76 0.81
C LEU A 187 -14.75 9.48 1.66
N GLN A 188 -14.02 8.48 1.15
CA GLN A 188 -13.69 7.26 1.90
C GLN A 188 -12.87 7.60 3.17
N HIS A 189 -11.95 8.55 3.06
CA HIS A 189 -11.18 9.03 4.22
C HIS A 189 -12.08 9.69 5.26
N ALA A 190 -12.94 10.63 4.85
CA ALA A 190 -13.86 11.32 5.74
C ALA A 190 -14.80 10.35 6.48
N TRP A 191 -15.37 9.38 5.76
CA TRP A 191 -16.22 8.34 6.37
C TRP A 191 -15.47 7.55 7.43
N ALA A 192 -14.26 7.10 7.11
CA ALA A 192 -13.48 6.23 7.97
C ALA A 192 -12.91 6.94 9.20
N GLU A 193 -12.55 8.21 9.10
CA GLU A 193 -12.15 9.00 10.28
C GLU A 193 -13.35 9.21 11.21
N PHE A 194 -14.54 9.51 10.67
CA PHE A 194 -15.75 9.68 11.47
C PHE A 194 -16.18 8.36 12.15
N GLU A 195 -16.18 7.26 11.40
CA GLU A 195 -16.51 5.93 11.94
C GLU A 195 -15.53 5.48 13.00
N HIS A 196 -14.22 5.65 12.76
CA HIS A 196 -13.18 5.33 13.72
C HIS A 196 -13.32 6.15 14.99
N ASP A 197 -13.54 7.47 14.89
CA ASP A 197 -13.68 8.33 16.08
C ASP A 197 -14.88 7.93 16.93
N ILE A 198 -16.04 7.64 16.32
CA ILE A 198 -17.24 7.20 17.05
C ILE A 198 -17.03 5.84 17.71
N ARG A 199 -16.41 4.88 17.03
CA ARG A 199 -16.20 3.53 17.57
C ARG A 199 -15.07 3.45 18.60
N TYR A 200 -14.03 4.27 18.45
CA TYR A 200 -12.85 4.22 19.31
C TYR A 200 -12.96 5.16 20.52
N LYS A 201 -13.55 6.36 20.36
CA LYS A 201 -13.73 7.32 21.46
C LYS A 201 -15.11 7.22 22.11
N GLY A 202 -16.08 6.60 21.45
CA GLY A 202 -17.41 6.39 22.01
C GLY A 202 -17.51 5.08 22.78
N THR A 203 -17.86 5.15 24.07
CA THR A 203 -18.62 4.07 24.73
C THR A 203 -20.04 4.08 24.15
N VAL A 204 -20.18 3.60 22.92
CA VAL A 204 -21.48 3.45 22.27
C VAL A 204 -22.27 2.38 23.05
N PRO A 205 -23.39 2.73 23.69
CA PRO A 205 -24.25 1.73 24.33
C PRO A 205 -24.64 0.65 23.34
N GLN A 206 -24.60 -0.62 23.76
CA GLN A 206 -24.86 -1.76 22.88
C GLN A 206 -26.25 -1.69 22.21
N GLU A 207 -27.22 -1.06 22.88
CA GLU A 207 -28.56 -0.79 22.36
C GLU A 207 -28.59 0.13 21.12
N HIS A 208 -27.59 1.00 20.95
CA HIS A 208 -27.50 1.92 19.81
C HIS A 208 -26.66 1.38 18.65
N ALA A 209 -25.87 0.31 18.88
CA ALA A 209 -24.97 -0.23 17.87
C ALA A 209 -25.67 -0.62 16.55
N PRO A 210 -26.85 -1.30 16.55
CA PRO A 210 -27.51 -1.68 15.30
C PRO A 210 -27.99 -0.49 14.46
N ASP A 211 -28.51 0.57 15.11
CA ASP A 211 -28.94 1.78 14.41
C ASP A 211 -27.73 2.53 13.82
N LEU A 212 -26.65 2.66 14.58
CA LEU A 212 -25.42 3.28 14.11
C LEU A 212 -24.80 2.51 12.94
N ASP A 213 -24.71 1.18 13.03
CA ASP A 213 -24.21 0.34 11.93
C ASP A 213 -25.01 0.53 10.65
N ARG A 214 -26.34 0.60 10.77
CA ARG A 214 -27.23 0.93 9.64
C ARG A 214 -26.94 2.32 9.08
N ARG A 215 -26.78 3.35 9.92
CA ARG A 215 -26.49 4.72 9.47
C ARG A 215 -25.13 4.82 8.76
N PHE A 216 -24.11 4.18 9.31
CA PHE A 216 -22.78 4.11 8.69
C PHE A 216 -22.84 3.43 7.32
N THR A 217 -23.60 2.34 7.20
CA THR A 217 -23.84 1.65 5.93
C THR A 217 -24.52 2.55 4.90
N LEU A 218 -25.57 3.29 5.30
CA LEU A 218 -26.25 4.24 4.41
C LEU A 218 -25.33 5.40 3.98
N ALA A 219 -24.54 5.93 4.91
CA ALA A 219 -23.55 6.97 4.61
C ALA A 219 -22.49 6.46 3.63
N ALA A 220 -22.01 5.22 3.78
CA ALA A 220 -21.05 4.63 2.84
C ALA A 220 -21.63 4.56 1.42
N GLY A 221 -22.89 4.14 1.27
CA GLY A 221 -23.56 4.11 -0.04
C GLY A 221 -23.75 5.49 -0.67
N LEU A 222 -24.08 6.51 0.13
CA LEU A 222 -24.17 7.90 -0.37
C LEU A 222 -22.82 8.43 -0.86
N LEU A 223 -21.75 8.15 -0.13
CA LEU A 223 -20.41 8.58 -0.51
C LEU A 223 -19.89 7.84 -1.73
N GLU A 224 -20.21 6.55 -1.87
CA GLU A 224 -19.90 5.80 -3.10
C GLU A 224 -20.62 6.40 -4.31
N LEU A 225 -21.89 6.77 -4.17
CA LEU A 225 -22.62 7.47 -5.23
C LEU A 225 -21.96 8.81 -5.58
N ALA A 226 -21.60 9.61 -4.57
CA ALA A 226 -20.93 10.89 -4.78
C ALA A 226 -19.56 10.72 -5.47
N ASP A 227 -18.75 9.73 -5.10
CA ASP A 227 -17.48 9.41 -5.77
C ASP A 227 -17.69 9.05 -7.25
N ARG A 228 -18.78 8.34 -7.59
CA ARG A 228 -19.13 8.04 -8.99
C ARG A 228 -19.50 9.31 -9.76
N GLU A 229 -20.30 10.19 -9.18
CA GLU A 229 -20.66 11.47 -9.81
C GLU A 229 -19.43 12.36 -10.03
N PHE A 230 -18.52 12.44 -9.06
CA PHE A 230 -17.25 13.18 -9.22
C PHE A 230 -16.37 12.59 -10.32
N SER A 231 -16.32 11.25 -10.42
CA SER A 231 -15.62 10.58 -11.52
C SER A 231 -16.26 10.94 -12.87
N ALA A 232 -17.59 10.85 -12.98
CA ALA A 232 -18.31 11.18 -14.22
C ALA A 232 -18.15 12.65 -14.64
N ILE A 233 -18.19 13.59 -13.69
CA ILE A 233 -17.92 15.02 -13.95
C ILE A 233 -16.52 15.18 -14.54
N ARG A 234 -15.51 14.54 -13.92
CA ARG A 234 -14.13 14.62 -14.39
C ARG A 234 -13.97 14.01 -15.78
N ASP A 235 -14.53 12.83 -16.01
CA ASP A 235 -14.45 12.15 -17.31
C ASP A 235 -15.16 12.98 -18.41
N ARG A 236 -16.23 13.69 -18.05
CA ARG A 236 -16.91 14.61 -18.98
C ARG A 236 -16.07 15.85 -19.30
N LEU A 237 -15.34 16.39 -18.32
CA LEU A 237 -14.38 17.48 -18.53
C LEU A 237 -13.19 17.02 -19.39
N GLN A 238 -12.72 15.77 -19.24
CA GLN A 238 -11.70 15.18 -20.11
C GLN A 238 -12.16 15.11 -21.58
N ALA A 239 -13.39 14.68 -21.82
CA ALA A 239 -13.91 14.52 -23.18
C ALA A 239 -14.30 15.84 -23.88
N GLY A 240 -14.38 16.96 -23.14
CA GLY A 240 -15.10 18.15 -23.61
C GLY A 240 -14.35 19.47 -23.53
N ALA A 241 -13.12 19.55 -23.00
CA ALA A 241 -12.44 20.82 -22.74
C ALA A 241 -12.08 21.57 -24.05
N PRO A 242 -12.76 22.69 -24.38
CA PRO A 242 -12.27 23.64 -25.36
C PRO A 242 -11.16 24.47 -24.72
N VAL A 243 -10.13 24.81 -25.49
CA VAL A 243 -9.02 25.69 -25.09
C VAL A 243 -9.61 27.06 -24.70
N SER A 244 -9.80 27.29 -23.40
CA SER A 244 -10.23 28.60 -22.91
C SER A 244 -8.99 29.43 -22.64
N VAL A 245 -8.76 30.41 -23.50
CA VAL A 245 -7.72 31.45 -23.37
C VAL A 245 -8.11 32.34 -22.20
N ALA A 246 -7.53 32.16 -21.00
CA ALA A 246 -7.69 33.10 -19.90
C ALA A 246 -6.46 33.13 -18.97
N ASP A 247 -5.92 34.33 -18.81
CA ASP A 247 -4.85 34.78 -17.89
C ASP A 247 -3.46 34.14 -18.05
N THR A 248 -3.01 33.94 -19.30
CA THR A 248 -1.57 33.81 -19.56
C THR A 248 -0.96 35.21 -19.64
N ASP A 249 0.05 35.49 -18.83
CA ASP A 249 0.91 36.67 -19.02
C ASP A 249 1.48 36.60 -20.45
N PRO A 250 1.14 37.53 -21.36
CA PRO A 250 1.60 37.49 -22.74
C PRO A 250 3.12 37.55 -22.89
N SER A 251 3.83 37.90 -21.81
CA SER A 251 5.29 37.97 -21.76
C SER A 251 5.96 36.68 -21.25
N ASP A 252 5.20 35.72 -20.71
CA ASP A 252 5.74 34.42 -20.33
C ASP A 252 5.74 33.49 -21.57
N PRO A 253 6.91 33.10 -22.10
CA PRO A 253 7.00 32.25 -23.28
C PRO A 253 6.63 30.79 -23.00
N ARG A 254 6.28 30.44 -21.75
CA ARG A 254 5.90 29.08 -21.37
C ARG A 254 4.50 28.74 -21.84
N LEU A 255 4.34 27.49 -22.29
CA LEU A 255 3.02 26.90 -22.47
C LEU A 255 2.29 26.86 -21.12
N SER A 256 1.09 27.43 -21.04
CA SER A 256 0.35 27.42 -19.78
C SER A 256 -0.02 25.99 -19.39
N GLY A 257 -0.15 25.75 -18.08
CA GLY A 257 -0.55 24.42 -17.60
C GLY A 257 -1.91 23.98 -18.16
N GLN A 258 -2.82 24.93 -18.43
CA GLN A 258 -4.14 24.66 -18.99
C GLN A 258 -4.10 24.32 -20.49
N GLU A 259 -3.26 24.98 -21.27
CA GLU A 259 -3.01 24.65 -22.68
C GLU A 259 -2.42 23.24 -22.80
N LEU A 260 -1.41 22.92 -21.98
CA LEU A 260 -0.81 21.59 -21.93
C LEU A 260 -1.81 20.53 -21.48
N ALA A 261 -2.61 20.79 -20.44
CA ALA A 261 -3.64 19.85 -19.99
C ALA A 261 -4.65 19.54 -21.10
N SER A 262 -5.10 20.57 -21.83
CA SER A 262 -6.05 20.41 -22.93
C SER A 262 -5.45 19.64 -24.11
N PHE A 263 -4.23 20.00 -24.50
CA PHE A 263 -3.49 19.31 -25.57
C PHE A 263 -3.25 17.83 -25.24
N LEU A 264 -2.80 17.54 -24.02
CA LEU A 264 -2.51 16.18 -23.57
C LEU A 264 -3.78 15.34 -23.38
N ALA A 265 -4.90 15.93 -22.97
CA ALA A 265 -6.18 15.25 -22.92
C ALA A 265 -6.68 14.84 -24.31
N ALA A 266 -6.44 15.67 -25.34
CA ALA A 266 -6.75 15.33 -26.72
C ALA A 266 -5.82 14.24 -27.29
N GLN A 267 -4.52 14.32 -26.97
CA GLN A 267 -3.51 13.38 -27.45
C GLN A 267 -3.61 12.00 -26.77
N TYR A 268 -3.92 11.97 -25.47
CA TYR A 268 -3.99 10.78 -24.63
C TYR A 268 -5.36 10.64 -24.00
N SER A 269 -6.37 10.38 -24.84
CA SER A 269 -7.79 10.33 -24.42
C SER A 269 -8.12 9.28 -23.34
N ASP A 270 -7.23 8.31 -23.13
CA ASP A 270 -7.33 7.25 -22.12
C ASP A 270 -6.52 7.55 -20.83
N ALA A 271 -5.79 8.66 -20.76
CA ALA A 271 -4.95 9.01 -19.63
C ALA A 271 -5.70 9.85 -18.58
N GLY A 272 -5.44 9.57 -17.30
CA GLY A 272 -6.00 10.32 -16.17
C GLY A 272 -5.48 11.77 -16.07
N TRP A 273 -6.23 12.62 -15.35
CA TRP A 273 -5.86 14.03 -15.11
C TRP A 273 -4.70 14.13 -14.11
N SER A 274 -3.65 14.87 -14.47
CA SER A 274 -2.59 15.27 -13.54
C SER A 274 -2.96 16.56 -12.80
N HIS A 275 -2.42 16.77 -11.60
CA HIS A 275 -2.52 18.04 -10.88
C HIS A 275 -1.98 19.22 -11.72
N THR A 276 -2.52 20.43 -11.53
CA THR A 276 -2.09 21.65 -12.24
C THR A 276 -0.60 21.92 -12.10
N ASP A 277 -0.03 21.59 -10.95
CA ASP A 277 1.38 21.80 -10.65
C ASP A 277 2.29 20.90 -11.51
N HIS A 278 1.83 19.71 -11.90
CA HIS A 278 2.58 18.84 -12.81
C HIS A 278 2.66 19.43 -14.22
N TYR A 279 1.59 20.10 -14.68
CA TYR A 279 1.62 20.81 -15.96
C TYR A 279 2.53 22.04 -15.90
N GLY A 280 2.57 22.76 -14.77
CA GLY A 280 3.51 23.86 -14.55
C GLY A 280 4.97 23.39 -14.53
N TRP A 281 5.25 22.25 -13.89
CA TRP A 281 6.58 21.65 -13.88
C TRP A 281 7.04 21.21 -15.28
N ILE A 282 6.23 20.44 -16.02
CA ILE A 282 6.63 19.97 -17.36
C ILE A 282 6.68 21.12 -18.37
N SER A 283 5.87 22.17 -18.20
CA SER A 283 5.98 23.42 -18.93
C SER A 283 7.36 24.08 -18.75
N GLY A 284 7.89 24.07 -17.53
CA GLY A 284 9.26 24.54 -17.25
C GLY A 284 10.32 23.75 -18.03
N LEU A 285 10.18 22.41 -18.09
CA LEU A 285 11.10 21.57 -18.87
C LEU A 285 10.99 21.80 -20.39
N LEU A 286 9.78 21.99 -20.90
CA LEU A 286 9.56 22.34 -22.30
C LEU A 286 10.27 23.65 -22.66
N LEU A 287 10.19 24.66 -21.78
CA LEU A 287 10.93 25.90 -21.96
C LEU A 287 12.45 25.70 -21.93
N GLU A 288 12.99 24.88 -21.02
CA GLU A 288 14.43 24.55 -21.00
C GLU A 288 14.90 23.86 -22.30
N LEU A 289 14.01 23.09 -22.95
CA LEU A 289 14.24 22.49 -24.27
C LEU A 289 14.02 23.47 -25.44
N GLY A 290 13.54 24.69 -25.15
CA GLY A 290 13.21 25.71 -26.14
C GLY A 290 11.84 25.53 -26.81
N ILE A 291 10.99 24.64 -26.31
CA ILE A 291 9.65 24.38 -26.83
C ILE A 291 8.69 25.38 -26.19
N THR A 292 8.18 26.31 -26.99
CA THR A 292 7.34 27.42 -26.50
C THR A 292 5.95 27.45 -27.13
N SER A 293 5.66 26.52 -28.06
CA SER A 293 4.36 26.43 -28.73
C SER A 293 3.80 24.99 -28.79
N LEU A 294 2.47 24.86 -28.84
CA LEU A 294 1.80 23.57 -28.97
C LEU A 294 2.06 22.92 -30.34
N ASP A 295 2.27 23.72 -31.39
CA ASP A 295 2.59 23.22 -32.73
C ASP A 295 3.97 22.57 -32.77
N GLU A 296 4.99 23.19 -32.16
CA GLU A 296 6.32 22.59 -32.01
C GLU A 296 6.25 21.29 -31.20
N LEU A 297 5.52 21.30 -30.08
CA LEU A 297 5.34 20.11 -29.24
C LEU A 297 4.65 18.97 -30.01
N SER A 298 3.57 19.27 -30.72
CA SER A 298 2.84 18.31 -31.55
C SER A 298 3.71 17.71 -32.65
N GLY A 299 4.49 18.55 -33.34
CA GLY A 299 5.46 18.11 -34.33
C GLY A 299 6.51 17.15 -33.77
N LEU A 300 7.03 17.44 -32.57
CA LEU A 300 7.97 16.58 -31.86
C LEU A 300 7.34 15.25 -31.46
N LEU A 301 6.14 15.26 -30.87
CA LEU A 301 5.48 14.02 -30.44
C LEU A 301 5.13 13.10 -31.61
N THR A 302 4.90 13.65 -32.81
CA THR A 302 4.68 12.86 -34.03
C THR A 302 5.94 12.07 -34.46
N SER A 303 7.13 12.45 -33.98
CA SER A 303 8.39 11.76 -34.30
C SER A 303 8.61 10.45 -33.54
N VAL A 304 7.76 10.15 -32.55
CA VAL A 304 7.86 8.93 -31.72
C VAL A 304 6.58 8.10 -31.75
N ASP A 305 6.74 6.79 -31.61
CA ASP A 305 5.61 5.87 -31.40
C ASP A 305 5.31 5.80 -29.89
N ALA A 306 4.27 6.53 -29.47
CA ALA A 306 3.83 6.58 -28.07
C ALA A 306 3.43 5.20 -27.53
N ASP A 307 2.82 4.34 -28.36
CA ASP A 307 2.41 3.01 -27.93
C ASP A 307 3.63 2.10 -27.77
N ALA A 308 4.65 2.22 -28.62
CA ALA A 308 5.92 1.51 -28.46
C ALA A 308 6.64 1.94 -27.17
N ILE A 309 6.65 3.23 -26.86
CA ILE A 309 7.21 3.74 -25.61
C ILE A 309 6.50 3.13 -24.40
N ILE A 310 5.17 3.13 -24.38
CA ILE A 310 4.38 2.54 -23.28
C ILE A 310 4.68 1.04 -23.15
N ARG A 311 4.71 0.30 -24.27
CA ARG A 311 5.06 -1.13 -24.29
C ARG A 311 6.46 -1.38 -23.71
N ARG A 312 7.45 -0.55 -24.07
CA ARG A 312 8.82 -0.67 -23.57
C ARG A 312 8.96 -0.34 -22.10
N MET A 313 8.22 0.66 -21.62
CA MET A 313 8.21 0.98 -20.20
C MET A 313 7.59 -0.14 -19.35
N GLY A 314 6.68 -0.91 -19.95
CA GLY A 314 6.10 -2.11 -19.33
C GLY A 314 5.14 -1.78 -18.18
N TYR A 315 4.49 -0.61 -18.23
CA TYR A 315 3.51 -0.22 -17.22
C TYR A 315 2.35 -1.20 -17.18
N ARG A 316 1.93 -1.63 -15.99
CA ARG A 316 0.79 -2.52 -15.85
C ARG A 316 -0.54 -1.82 -16.19
N TYR A 317 -0.58 -0.50 -16.05
CA TYR A 317 -1.73 0.37 -16.34
C TYR A 317 -1.34 1.56 -17.21
N PRO A 318 -2.32 2.20 -17.87
CA PRO A 318 -2.05 3.33 -18.75
C PRO A 318 -1.46 4.49 -17.93
N ALA A 319 -0.23 4.90 -18.25
CA ALA A 319 0.43 6.02 -17.58
C ALA A 319 -0.38 7.32 -17.75
N GLY A 320 -0.30 8.21 -16.75
CA GLY A 320 -0.91 9.54 -16.81
C GLY A 320 -0.36 10.39 -17.96
N ALA A 321 -1.13 11.40 -18.38
CA ALA A 321 -0.83 12.15 -19.60
C ALA A 321 0.52 12.89 -19.52
N VAL A 322 0.84 13.48 -18.36
CA VAL A 322 2.13 14.11 -18.09
C VAL A 322 3.27 13.09 -18.13
N ARG A 323 3.06 11.88 -17.59
CA ARG A 323 4.07 10.83 -17.60
C ARG A 323 4.37 10.34 -19.03
N ARG A 324 3.35 10.19 -19.87
CA ARG A 324 3.54 9.85 -21.29
C ARG A 324 4.29 10.93 -22.03
N LEU A 325 3.98 12.20 -21.76
CA LEU A 325 4.76 13.32 -22.30
C LEU A 325 6.22 13.26 -21.83
N ASP A 326 6.45 13.03 -20.53
CA ASP A 326 7.78 12.88 -19.94
C ASP A 326 8.58 11.71 -20.57
N ASP A 327 7.94 10.56 -20.82
CA ASP A 327 8.53 9.42 -21.52
C ASP A 327 8.83 9.73 -23.01
N ALA A 328 7.93 10.45 -23.70
CA ALA A 328 8.13 10.86 -25.08
C ALA A 328 9.31 11.86 -25.22
N LEU A 329 9.38 12.86 -24.35
CA LEU A 329 10.50 13.81 -24.31
C LEU A 329 11.81 13.09 -23.99
N LEU A 330 11.79 12.15 -23.05
CA LEU A 330 12.97 11.32 -22.74
C LEU A 330 13.40 10.48 -23.96
N ALA A 331 12.45 9.92 -24.71
CA ALA A 331 12.75 9.15 -25.92
C ALA A 331 13.33 10.02 -27.05
N ILE A 332 12.84 11.26 -27.20
CA ILE A 332 13.28 12.20 -28.25
C ILE A 332 14.66 12.78 -27.94
N PHE A 333 14.85 13.29 -26.72
CA PHE A 333 16.03 14.07 -26.34
C PHE A 333 17.08 13.25 -25.59
N GLY A 334 16.75 12.04 -25.13
CA GLY A 334 17.69 11.12 -24.50
C GLY A 334 18.45 11.76 -23.34
N GLN A 335 19.79 11.69 -23.38
CA GLN A 335 20.65 12.24 -22.32
C GLN A 335 20.48 13.76 -22.15
N GLN A 336 20.17 14.52 -23.21
CA GLN A 336 19.90 15.96 -23.09
C GLN A 336 18.71 16.23 -22.17
N TYR A 337 17.69 15.36 -22.20
CA TYR A 337 16.54 15.46 -21.29
C TYR A 337 16.93 15.17 -19.84
N VAL A 338 17.76 14.14 -19.63
CA VAL A 338 18.25 13.75 -18.29
C VAL A 338 19.03 14.89 -17.65
N ASP A 339 19.81 15.63 -18.44
CA ASP A 339 20.73 16.67 -17.98
C ASP A 339 20.06 18.05 -17.77
N LEU A 340 18.76 18.18 -18.03
CA LEU A 340 18.01 19.43 -17.77
C LEU A 340 18.10 19.84 -16.30
N ARG A 341 18.13 21.15 -16.03
CA ARG A 341 18.24 21.66 -14.65
C ARG A 341 17.02 21.26 -13.82
N GLY A 342 15.83 21.36 -14.40
CA GLY A 342 14.59 20.88 -13.80
C GLY A 342 14.58 19.37 -13.50
N ASN A 343 15.44 18.57 -14.12
CA ASN A 343 15.56 17.13 -13.93
C ASN A 343 16.70 16.71 -12.99
N SER A 344 17.46 17.65 -12.43
CA SER A 344 18.61 17.38 -11.54
C SER A 344 18.31 16.43 -10.37
N HIS A 345 17.09 16.44 -9.83
CA HIS A 345 16.66 15.59 -8.72
C HIS A 345 16.20 14.18 -9.17
N ARG A 346 16.06 13.93 -10.48
CA ARG A 346 15.52 12.68 -11.06
C ARG A 346 16.47 11.97 -12.02
N VAL A 347 17.72 12.44 -12.14
CA VAL A 347 18.75 11.89 -13.05
C VAL A 347 18.79 10.37 -13.01
N ALA A 348 18.95 9.75 -11.84
CA ALA A 348 19.05 8.30 -11.72
C ALA A 348 17.82 7.55 -12.26
N LYS A 349 16.61 8.06 -11.98
CA LYS A 349 15.35 7.47 -12.48
C LYS A 349 15.20 7.64 -13.99
N LEU A 350 15.55 8.81 -14.52
CA LEU A 350 15.50 9.08 -15.95
C LEU A 350 16.52 8.26 -16.72
N THR A 351 17.73 8.07 -16.18
CA THR A 351 18.73 7.17 -16.75
C THR A 351 18.22 5.73 -16.81
N ALA A 352 17.64 5.21 -15.73
CA ALA A 352 17.07 3.86 -15.73
C ALA A 352 15.92 3.69 -16.75
N ARG A 353 15.05 4.71 -16.89
CA ARG A 353 14.00 4.73 -17.93
C ARG A 353 14.57 4.81 -19.34
N LEU A 354 15.61 5.61 -19.55
CA LEU A 354 16.27 5.74 -20.85
C LEU A 354 16.94 4.41 -21.24
N GLU A 355 17.54 3.71 -20.30
CA GLU A 355 18.07 2.36 -20.50
C GLU A 355 16.98 1.37 -20.90
N LYS A 356 15.80 1.41 -20.24
CA LYS A 356 14.64 0.60 -20.65
C LYS A 356 14.21 0.91 -22.09
N LEU A 357 14.15 2.19 -22.46
CA LEU A 357 13.78 2.60 -23.83
C LEU A 357 14.78 2.13 -24.89
N HIS A 358 16.07 2.04 -24.55
CA HIS A 358 17.11 1.60 -25.47
C HIS A 358 17.38 0.08 -25.45
N SER A 359 16.83 -0.64 -24.48
CA SER A 359 17.01 -2.09 -24.39
C SER A 359 16.32 -2.80 -25.56
N PRO A 360 16.97 -3.80 -26.19
CA PRO A 360 16.36 -4.56 -27.27
C PRO A 360 15.11 -5.30 -26.77
N GLU A 361 14.06 -5.36 -27.61
CA GLU A 361 12.83 -6.10 -27.30
C GLU A 361 13.15 -7.58 -27.06
N ALA A 362 12.69 -8.11 -25.93
CA ALA A 362 12.91 -9.50 -25.50
C ALA A 362 11.95 -10.47 -26.20
#